data_AF-A0A950RY11-F1
#
_entry.id   AF-A0A950RY11-F1
#
_cell.length_a   1.000
_cell.length_b   1.000
_cell.length_c   1.000
_cell.angle_alpha   90.00
_cell.angle_beta   90.00
_cell.angle_gamma   90.00
#
_symmetry.space_group_name_H-M   'P 1'
#
loop_
_entity.id
_entity.type
_entity.pdbx_description
1 polymer ?
#
loop_
_entity_poly.entity_id
_entity_poly.type
_entity_poly.pdbx_seq_one_letter_code
_entity_poly.pdbx_strand_id
1 'polypeptide(L)' 'RVALVEDVVTTGGAALNALATLREAGADVLRVLAVVDREQGGAEAFRAAGVPFRALFTKTDLGL' A
#
# COMPACT_ATOMS: atom_id res chain seq x y z
N ARG A 1 5.13 -5.28 -15.32
CA ARG A 1 5.27 -5.54 -13.87
C ARG A 1 5.63 -4.23 -13.20
N VAL A 2 4.87 -3.79 -12.20
CA VAL A 2 5.06 -2.51 -11.51
C VAL A 2 4.94 -2.69 -10.00
N ALA A 3 5.54 -1.80 -9.23
CA ALA A 3 5.30 -1.64 -7.80
C ALA A 3 4.70 -0.26 -7.57
N LEU A 4 3.67 -0.19 -6.73
CA LEU A 4 3.08 1.08 -6.32
C LEU A 4 3.83 1.58 -5.09
N VAL A 5 4.22 2.85 -5.08
CA VAL A 5 4.99 3.46 -3.99
C VAL A 5 4.22 4.65 -3.43
N GLU A 6 4.07 4.68 -2.12
CA GLU A 6 3.46 5.76 -1.34
C GLU A 6 4.51 6.36 -0.39
N ASP A 7 4.34 7.63 -0.02
CA ASP A 7 5.09 8.22 1.08
C ASP A 7 4.57 7.70 2.42
N VAL A 8 3.26 7.84 2.67
CA VAL A 8 2.60 7.47 3.92
C VAL A 8 1.32 6.71 3.64
N VAL A 9 1.16 5.56 4.26
CA VAL A 9 -0.09 4.79 4.24
C VAL A 9 -0.83 4.98 5.55
N THR A 10 -2.09 5.40 5.45
CA THR A 10 -3.06 5.40 6.56
C THR A 10 -4.02 4.22 6.42
N THR A 11 -5.14 4.41 5.72
CA THR A 11 -6.13 3.38 5.42
C THR A 11 -5.87 2.66 4.10
N GLY A 12 -4.93 3.15 3.29
CA GLY A 12 -4.58 2.58 1.98
C GLY A 12 -5.52 2.95 0.82
N GLY A 13 -6.54 3.79 1.05
CA GLY A 13 -7.57 4.10 0.03
C GLY A 13 -7.03 4.67 -1.28
N ALA A 14 -6.11 5.63 -1.24
CA ALA A 14 -5.51 6.21 -2.45
C ALA A 14 -4.76 5.15 -3.27
N ALA A 15 -3.92 4.35 -2.61
CA ALA A 15 -3.18 3.26 -3.25
C ALA A 15 -4.11 2.17 -3.81
N LEU A 16 -5.23 1.87 -3.17
CA LEU A 16 -6.22 0.91 -3.66
C LEU A 16 -6.94 1.41 -4.93
N ASN A 17 -7.26 2.71 -5.00
CA ASN A 17 -7.82 3.31 -6.22
C ASN A 17 -6.80 3.22 -7.36
N ALA A 18 -5.53 3.56 -7.10
CA ALA A 18 -4.47 3.45 -8.10
C ALA A 18 -4.24 1.99 -8.54
N LEU A 19 -4.29 1.04 -7.61
CA LEU A 19 -4.21 -0.39 -7.90
C LEU A 19 -5.32 -0.84 -8.84
N ALA A 20 -6.57 -0.39 -8.62
CA ALA A 20 -7.70 -0.72 -9.48
C ALA A 20 -7.48 -0.19 -10.90
N THR A 21 -7.13 1.10 -11.05
CA THR A 21 -6.84 1.71 -12.35
C THR A 21 -5.71 1.01 -13.10
N LEU A 22 -4.62 0.65 -12.39
CA LEU A 22 -3.51 -0.08 -12.99
C LEU A 22 -3.91 -1.48 -13.47
N ARG A 23 -4.70 -2.21 -12.67
CA ARG A 23 -5.20 -3.54 -13.05
C ARG A 23 -6.14 -3.46 -14.26
N GLU A 24 -7.03 -2.48 -14.31
CA GLU A 24 -7.91 -2.21 -15.46
C GLU A 24 -7.12 -1.90 -16.74
N ALA A 25 -5.98 -1.21 -16.62
CA ALA A 25 -5.07 -0.95 -17.71
C ALA A 25 -4.18 -2.15 -18.10
N GLY A 26 -4.37 -3.33 -17.48
CA GLY A 26 -3.61 -4.54 -17.76
C GLY A 26 -2.23 -4.61 -17.10
N ALA A 27 -1.93 -3.75 -16.13
CA ALA A 27 -0.67 -3.77 -15.42
C ALA A 27 -0.62 -4.90 -14.37
N ASP A 28 0.47 -5.67 -14.39
CA ASP A 28 0.82 -6.61 -13.32
C ASP A 28 1.43 -5.84 -12.13
N VAL A 29 0.61 -5.52 -11.13
CA VAL A 29 1.03 -4.83 -9.89
C VAL A 29 1.47 -5.86 -8.86
N LEU A 30 2.77 -5.87 -8.55
CA LEU A 30 3.39 -6.88 -7.71
C LEU A 30 3.19 -6.67 -6.21
N ARG A 31 3.19 -5.40 -5.79
CA ARG A 31 3.11 -5.00 -4.38
C ARG A 31 2.88 -3.50 -4.24
N VAL A 32 2.45 -3.10 -3.05
CA VAL A 32 2.49 -1.72 -2.55
C VAL A 32 3.69 -1.59 -1.59
N LEU A 33 4.43 -0.49 -1.72
CA LEU A 33 5.52 -0.09 -0.84
C LEU A 33 5.22 1.28 -0.25
N ALA A 34 5.55 1.49 1.02
CA ALA A 34 5.45 2.81 1.65
C ALA A 34 6.73 3.15 2.41
N VAL A 35 7.00 4.45 2.60
CA VAL A 35 8.03 4.86 3.57
C VAL A 35 7.51 4.64 4.98
N VAL A 36 6.29 5.11 5.29
CA VAL A 36 5.69 4.98 6.63
C VAL A 36 4.30 4.35 6.54
N ASP A 37 4.06 3.29 7.32
CA ASP A 37 2.72 2.82 7.67
C ASP A 37 2.27 3.46 8.98
N ARG A 38 1.13 4.16 8.99
CA ARG A 38 0.56 4.77 10.19
C ARG A 38 -0.19 3.78 11.08
N GLU A 39 -0.28 2.50 10.69
CA GLU A 39 -0.97 1.43 11.40
C GLU A 39 -2.47 1.74 11.59
N GLN A 40 -3.10 2.27 10.54
CA GLN A 40 -4.51 2.68 10.53
C GLN A 40 -5.37 1.82 9.59
N GLY A 41 -5.00 0.55 9.41
CA GLY A 41 -5.79 -0.42 8.63
C GLY A 41 -5.33 -0.62 7.17
N GLY A 42 -4.30 0.09 6.72
CA GLY A 42 -3.79 -0.03 5.34
C GLY A 42 -3.31 -1.44 4.99
N ALA A 43 -2.54 -2.07 5.88
CA ALA A 43 -2.03 -3.42 5.66
C ALA A 43 -3.15 -4.46 5.49
N GLU A 44 -4.21 -4.37 6.30
CA GLU A 44 -5.39 -5.21 6.21
C GLU A 44 -6.16 -4.98 4.91
N ALA A 45 -6.30 -3.72 4.50
CA ALA A 45 -6.98 -3.35 3.26
C ALA A 45 -6.25 -3.90 2.03
N PHE A 46 -4.91 -3.80 1.98
CA PHE A 46 -4.10 -4.39 0.91
C PHE A 46 -4.17 -5.92 0.88
N ARG A 47 -4.14 -6.56 2.06
CA ARG A 47 -4.33 -8.02 2.18
C ARG A 47 -5.69 -8.45 1.64
N ALA A 48 -6.75 -7.71 1.96
CA ALA A 48 -8.10 -7.97 1.45
C ALA A 48 -8.20 -7.79 -0.08
N ALA A 49 -7.45 -6.84 -0.64
CA ALA A 49 -7.35 -6.61 -2.08
C ALA A 49 -6.38 -7.57 -2.82
N GLY A 50 -5.79 -8.53 -2.09
CA GLY A 50 -4.88 -9.53 -2.63
C GLY A 50 -3.58 -8.93 -3.17
N VAL A 51 -3.08 -7.83 -2.60
CA VAL A 51 -1.81 -7.22 -2.97
C VAL A 51 -0.84 -7.21 -1.77
N PRO A 52 0.39 -7.70 -1.91
CA PRO A 52 1.39 -7.61 -0.86
C PRO A 52 1.71 -6.15 -0.50
N PHE A 53 1.83 -5.86 0.79
CA PHE A 53 2.23 -4.54 1.30
C PHE A 53 3.49 -4.64 2.16
N ARG A 54 4.36 -3.62 2.10
CA ARG A 54 5.49 -3.45 3.02
C ARG A 54 5.80 -1.97 3.20
N ALA A 55 6.00 -1.54 4.43
CA ALA A 55 6.56 -0.23 4.75
C ALA A 55 8.03 -0.34 5.19
N LEU A 56 8.78 0.76 5.06
CA LEU A 56 10.13 0.86 5.64
C LEU A 56 10.07 1.07 7.15
N PHE A 57 9.09 1.87 7.60
CA PHE A 57 8.83 2.12 9.00
C PHE A 57 7.34 2.02 9.28
N THR A 58 7.00 1.61 10.50
CA THR A 58 5.67 1.73 11.08
C THR A 58 5.60 2.96 11.99
N LYS A 59 4.39 3.38 12.34
CA LYS A 59 4.16 4.37 13.41
C LYS A 59 4.87 3.94 14.70
N THR A 60 4.77 2.65 15.05
CA THR A 60 5.47 2.06 16.19
C THR A 60 6.99 2.19 16.10
N ASP A 61 7.61 1.94 14.93
CA ASP A 61 9.06 2.09 14.74
C ASP A 61 9.56 3.52 14.99
N LEU A 62 8.69 4.52 14.77
CA LEU A 62 9.00 5.93 14.92
C LEU A 62 8.57 6.53 16.27
N GLY A 63 7.89 5.76 17.13
CA GLY A 63 7.37 6.24 18.42
C GLY A 63 6.25 7.29 18.30
N LEU A 64 5.45 7.23 17.23
CA LEU A 64 4.37 8.19 16.92
C LEU A 64 2.97 7.67 17.24
#